data_AF-A0A1G2UYC6-F1
#
_entry.id   AF-A0A1G2UYC6-F1
#
_cell.length_a   1.000
_cell.length_b   1.000
_cell.length_c   1.000
_cell.angle_alpha   90.00
_cell.angle_beta   90.00
_cell.angle_gamma   90.00
#
_symmetry.space_group_name_H-M   'P 1'
#
loop_
_entity.id
_entity.type
_entity.pdbx_description
1 polymer ?
#
loop_
_entity_poly.entity_id
_entity_poly.type
_entity_poly.pdbx_seq_one_letter_code
_entity_poly.pdbx_strand_id
1 'polypeptide(L)'
;MKTNNVGFTLIELLVVIAIIGILGSIVIANLNNARNKGNDAKVKSQLSSARAKAELFAEANSGSYNGSAGNISGPCTTANSMFTDPAPPSGSSGMAVQLSGIANITCYSTSNTYAISAFLPSSAATGGTISWCVDSSGDSMQRATAINSPAC
;
A
#
# COMPACT_ATOMS: atom_id res chain seq x y z
N MET A 1 14.76 44.06 -47.36
CA MET A 1 15.28 42.76 -46.86
C MET A 1 14.23 41.69 -47.14
N LYS A 2 14.55 40.68 -47.96
CA LYS A 2 13.63 39.57 -48.26
C LYS A 2 13.82 38.49 -47.18
N THR A 3 12.82 38.34 -46.33
CA THR A 3 12.74 37.27 -45.33
C THR A 3 12.36 35.97 -46.03
N ASN A 4 13.28 35.02 -46.11
CA ASN A 4 13.02 33.68 -46.61
C ASN A 4 12.16 32.92 -45.59
N ASN A 5 10.85 32.79 -45.86
CA ASN A 5 9.99 31.88 -45.12
C ASN A 5 10.26 30.45 -45.59
N VAL A 6 11.09 29.73 -44.84
CA VAL A 6 11.25 28.28 -44.96
C VAL A 6 10.08 27.61 -44.25
N GLY A 7 9.19 26.97 -45.01
CA GLY A 7 8.11 26.14 -44.48
C GLY A 7 8.61 24.72 -44.20
N PHE A 8 8.13 24.11 -43.11
CA PHE A 8 8.35 22.69 -42.85
C PHE A 8 7.63 21.82 -43.88
N THR A 9 8.26 20.72 -44.27
CA THR A 9 7.60 19.74 -45.15
C THR A 9 6.65 18.84 -44.36
N LEU A 10 5.57 18.39 -44.99
CA LEU A 10 4.63 17.44 -44.37
C LEU A 10 5.32 16.13 -43.98
N ILE A 11 6.32 15.68 -44.74
CA ILE A 11 7.06 14.46 -44.44
C ILE A 11 7.95 14.61 -43.21
N GLU A 12 8.57 15.77 -43.00
CA GLU A 12 9.35 16.04 -41.79
C GLU A 12 8.46 16.01 -40.53
N LEU A 13 7.29 16.64 -40.59
CA LEU A 13 6.35 16.60 -39.45
C LEU A 13 5.82 15.18 -39.20
N LEU A 14 5.59 14.40 -40.25
CA LEU A 14 5.10 13.03 -40.14
C LEU A 14 6.14 12.09 -39.49
N VAL A 15 7.42 12.21 -39.86
CA VAL A 15 8.50 11.42 -39.24
C VAL A 15 8.68 11.78 -37.77
N VAL A 16 8.56 13.06 -37.41
CA VAL A 16 8.71 13.51 -36.01
C VAL A 16 7.61 12.92 -35.12
N ILE A 17 6.34 12.99 -35.52
CA ILE A 17 5.26 12.41 -34.73
C ILE A 17 5.38 10.88 -34.64
N ALA A 18 5.91 10.23 -35.67
CA ALA A 18 6.17 8.79 -35.65
C ALA A 18 7.24 8.43 -34.60
N ILE A 19 8.35 9.16 -34.56
CA ILE A 19 9.43 8.93 -33.58
C ILE A 19 8.93 9.24 -32.16
N ILE A 20 8.21 10.36 -31.96
CA ILE A 20 7.62 10.70 -30.65
C ILE A 20 6.63 9.61 -30.20
N GLY A 21 5.84 9.04 -31.11
CA GLY A 21 4.93 7.95 -30.82
C GLY A 21 5.64 6.69 -30.32
N ILE A 22 6.73 6.30 -30.99
CA ILE A 22 7.55 5.13 -30.61
C ILE A 22 8.17 5.36 -29.22
N LEU A 23 8.85 6.50 -29.02
CA LEU A 23 9.50 6.82 -27.75
C LEU A 23 8.48 6.97 -26.61
N GLY A 24 7.32 7.57 -26.87
CA GLY A 24 6.25 7.78 -25.90
C GLY A 24 5.72 6.46 -25.32
N SER A 25 5.55 5.44 -26.16
CA SER A 25 5.05 4.12 -25.72
C SER A 25 5.93 3.48 -24.64
N ILE A 26 7.26 3.55 -24.82
CA ILE A 26 8.26 2.98 -23.90
C ILE A 26 8.30 3.78 -22.59
N VAL A 27 8.27 5.12 -22.69
CA VAL A 27 8.32 6.00 -21.52
C VAL A 27 7.08 5.82 -20.64
N ILE A 28 5.89 5.68 -21.22
CA ILE A 28 4.64 5.48 -20.46
C ILE A 28 4.67 4.15 -19.70
N ALA A 29 5.12 3.06 -20.34
CA ALA A 29 5.24 1.76 -19.69
C ALA A 29 6.21 1.81 -18.49
N ASN A 30 7.37 2.43 -18.68
CA ASN A 30 8.37 2.61 -17.62
C ASN A 30 7.86 3.49 -16.48
N LEU A 31 7.12 4.56 -16.80
CA LEU A 31 6.52 5.45 -15.81
C LEU A 31 5.48 4.72 -14.94
N ASN A 32 4.65 3.87 -15.54
CA ASN A 32 3.67 3.07 -14.78
C ASN A 32 4.37 2.11 -13.82
N ASN A 33 5.44 1.43 -14.25
CA ASN A 33 6.23 0.57 -13.38
C ASN A 33 6.89 1.36 -12.24
N ALA A 34 7.44 2.54 -12.53
CA ALA A 34 8.05 3.41 -11.52
C ALA A 34 7.02 3.91 -10.50
N ARG A 35 5.82 4.31 -10.95
CA ARG A 35 4.71 4.71 -10.07
C ARG A 35 4.28 3.57 -9.16
N ASN A 36 4.16 2.36 -9.70
CA ASN A 36 3.81 1.18 -8.89
C ASN A 36 4.85 0.89 -7.82
N LYS A 37 6.15 0.94 -8.15
CA LYS A 37 7.23 0.81 -7.16
C LYS A 37 7.21 1.92 -6.10
N GLY A 38 6.88 3.15 -6.49
CA GLY A 38 6.66 4.26 -5.55
C GLY A 38 5.49 3.98 -4.60
N ASN A 39 4.39 3.42 -5.13
CA ASN A 39 3.26 2.99 -4.32
C ASN A 39 3.62 1.82 -3.40
N ASP A 40 4.46 0.87 -3.81
CA ASP A 40 4.97 -0.19 -2.91
C ASP A 40 5.71 0.40 -1.72
N ALA A 41 6.57 1.40 -1.95
CA ALA A 41 7.28 2.10 -0.88
C ALA A 41 6.31 2.82 0.07
N LYS A 42 5.24 3.42 -0.48
CA LYS A 42 4.14 3.99 0.31
C LYS A 42 3.47 2.92 1.17
N VAL A 43 3.13 1.76 0.60
CA VAL A 43 2.57 0.63 1.34
C VAL A 43 3.49 0.23 2.50
N LYS A 44 4.76 -0.02 2.23
CA LYS A 44 5.76 -0.38 3.27
C LYS A 44 5.85 0.66 4.38
N SER A 45 5.85 1.95 4.04
CA SER A 45 5.90 3.06 5.00
C SER A 45 4.64 3.14 5.87
N GLN A 46 3.45 2.99 5.26
CA GLN A 46 2.19 2.99 6.01
C GLN A 46 2.08 1.77 6.94
N LEU A 47 2.51 0.57 6.50
CA LEU A 47 2.56 -0.62 7.36
C LEU A 47 3.61 -0.45 8.47
N SER A 48 4.77 0.14 8.20
CA SER A 48 5.74 0.46 9.26
C SER A 48 5.15 1.40 10.32
N SER A 49 4.35 2.38 9.89
CA SER A 49 3.69 3.33 10.79
C SER A 49 2.54 2.67 11.58
N ALA A 50 1.95 1.60 11.03
CA ALA A 50 0.92 0.81 11.70
C ALA A 50 1.43 0.14 12.98
N ARG A 51 2.71 -0.22 13.05
CA ARG A 51 3.30 -0.84 14.25
C ARG A 51 3.21 0.06 15.47
N ALA A 52 3.65 1.31 15.33
CA ALA A 52 3.58 2.28 16.42
C ALA A 52 2.13 2.46 16.90
N LYS A 53 1.16 2.46 15.97
CA LYS A 53 -0.26 2.54 16.32
C LYS A 53 -0.76 1.28 17.05
N ALA A 54 -0.32 0.11 16.63
CA ALA A 54 -0.67 -1.15 17.27
C ALA A 54 -0.12 -1.23 18.70
N GLU A 55 1.12 -0.79 18.93
CA GLU A 55 1.70 -0.75 20.29
C GLU A 55 0.97 0.25 21.19
N LEU A 56 0.73 1.47 20.72
CA LEU A 56 -0.04 2.46 21.45
C LEU A 56 -1.46 1.97 21.79
N PHE A 57 -2.07 1.17 20.90
CA PHE A 57 -3.36 0.53 21.17
C PHE A 57 -3.23 -0.52 22.29
N ALA A 58 -2.24 -1.40 22.23
CA ALA A 58 -2.01 -2.42 23.25
C ALA A 58 -1.69 -1.79 24.62
N GLU A 59 -0.84 -0.76 24.68
CA GLU A 59 -0.54 -0.02 25.91
C GLU A 59 -1.80 0.53 26.57
N ALA A 60 -2.72 1.08 25.77
CA ALA A 60 -3.98 1.63 26.23
C ALA A 60 -5.05 0.56 26.56
N ASN A 61 -4.82 -0.69 26.17
CA ASN A 61 -5.73 -1.83 26.28
C ASN A 61 -5.10 -2.99 27.08
N SER A 62 -4.34 -2.67 28.12
CA SER A 62 -3.75 -3.66 29.06
C SER A 62 -2.88 -4.73 28.38
N GLY A 63 -2.16 -4.36 27.32
CA GLY A 63 -1.31 -5.23 26.52
C GLY A 63 -2.04 -6.06 25.46
N SER A 64 -3.34 -5.84 25.26
CA SER A 64 -4.16 -6.60 24.31
C SER A 64 -4.27 -5.91 22.95
N TYR A 65 -4.01 -6.64 21.87
CA TYR A 65 -4.25 -6.17 20.49
C TYR A 65 -5.70 -6.39 20.02
N ASN A 66 -6.58 -6.96 20.86
CA ASN A 66 -7.98 -7.09 20.52
C ASN A 66 -8.79 -5.83 20.83
N GLY A 67 -9.56 -5.37 19.84
CA GLY A 67 -10.65 -4.43 20.08
C GLY A 67 -11.88 -5.14 20.68
N SER A 68 -12.98 -4.41 20.83
CA SER A 68 -14.25 -4.98 21.31
C SER A 68 -14.81 -6.09 20.39
N ALA A 69 -14.38 -6.12 19.13
CA ALA A 69 -14.69 -7.21 18.19
C ALA A 69 -13.98 -8.54 18.50
N GLY A 70 -13.00 -8.56 19.42
CA GLY A 70 -12.19 -9.73 19.72
C GLY A 70 -11.18 -10.06 18.64
N ASN A 71 -10.90 -11.36 18.46
CA ASN A 71 -9.92 -11.83 17.47
C ASN A 71 -10.39 -11.53 16.05
N ILE A 72 -9.51 -10.98 15.23
CA ILE A 72 -9.78 -10.69 13.82
C ILE A 72 -8.88 -11.54 12.93
N SER A 73 -9.44 -12.01 11.82
CA SER A 73 -8.69 -12.61 10.71
C SER A 73 -9.44 -12.33 9.41
N GLY A 74 -8.79 -11.67 8.45
CA GLY A 74 -9.37 -11.39 7.14
C GLY A 74 -9.24 -9.92 6.74
N PRO A 75 -10.13 -9.39 5.89
CA PRO A 75 -10.09 -8.00 5.48
C PRO A 75 -10.09 -7.04 6.68
N CYS A 76 -9.31 -5.96 6.60
CA CYS A 76 -9.21 -4.93 7.64
C CYS A 76 -10.45 -4.00 7.65
N THR A 77 -11.64 -4.57 7.68
CA THR A 77 -12.93 -3.84 7.61
C THR A 77 -13.86 -4.18 8.76
N THR A 78 -13.46 -5.09 9.65
CA THR A 78 -14.25 -5.47 10.82
C THR A 78 -14.34 -4.31 11.80
N ALA A 79 -15.52 -3.71 11.92
CA ALA A 79 -15.79 -2.64 12.89
C ALA A 79 -15.41 -3.04 14.31
N ASN A 80 -15.06 -2.06 15.15
CA ASN A 80 -14.62 -2.27 16.53
C ASN A 80 -13.34 -3.12 16.69
N SER A 81 -12.55 -3.27 15.62
CA SER A 81 -11.21 -3.87 15.64
C SER A 81 -10.13 -2.81 15.80
N MET A 82 -8.95 -3.19 16.28
CA MET A 82 -7.76 -2.31 16.36
C MET A 82 -7.41 -1.60 15.03
N PHE A 83 -7.87 -2.13 13.89
CA PHE A 83 -7.51 -1.63 12.56
C PHE A 83 -8.49 -0.61 12.00
N THR A 84 -9.78 -0.74 12.30
CA THR A 84 -10.83 0.13 11.72
C THR A 84 -11.32 1.18 12.69
N ASP A 85 -11.44 0.81 13.97
CA ASP A 85 -12.01 1.64 15.02
C ASP A 85 -11.80 0.96 16.37
N PRO A 86 -10.82 1.40 17.16
CA PRO A 86 -11.18 1.52 18.57
C PRO A 86 -10.49 2.71 19.21
N ALA A 87 -11.31 3.59 19.79
CA ALA A 87 -10.89 4.15 21.06
C ALA A 87 -10.55 2.98 22.01
N PRO A 88 -9.34 2.91 22.59
CA PRO A 88 -9.09 1.95 23.65
C PRO A 88 -10.06 2.21 24.81
N PRO A 89 -10.26 1.27 25.75
CA PRO A 89 -11.14 1.44 26.92
C PRO A 89 -10.84 2.70 27.76
N SER A 90 -9.66 3.30 27.54
CA SER A 90 -9.14 4.52 28.17
C SER A 90 -9.40 5.83 27.38
N GLY A 91 -10.18 5.81 26.28
CA GLY A 91 -10.69 7.04 25.65
C GLY A 91 -9.76 7.73 24.63
N SER A 92 -8.72 7.06 24.12
CA SER A 92 -7.82 7.60 23.10
C SER A 92 -8.46 7.58 21.71
N SER A 93 -9.03 8.70 21.26
CA SER A 93 -9.60 8.83 19.93
C SER A 93 -8.51 8.75 18.83
N GLY A 94 -8.56 7.73 17.97
CA GLY A 94 -7.86 7.77 16.66
C GLY A 94 -6.76 6.75 16.38
N MET A 95 -6.80 5.56 16.97
CA MET A 95 -5.74 4.55 16.79
C MET A 95 -5.94 3.58 15.62
N ALA A 96 -6.92 3.82 14.74
CA ALA A 96 -7.11 2.98 13.57
C ALA A 96 -5.89 3.06 12.62
N VAL A 97 -5.43 1.88 12.19
CA VAL A 97 -4.45 1.74 11.11
C VAL A 97 -5.15 2.06 9.77
N GLN A 98 -5.38 3.34 9.53
CA GLN A 98 -5.98 3.84 8.30
C GLN A 98 -4.95 3.80 7.16
N LEU A 99 -4.91 2.67 6.48
CA LEU A 99 -4.09 2.42 5.31
C LEU A 99 -4.83 2.92 4.05
N SER A 100 -4.93 4.24 3.92
CA SER A 100 -5.65 4.87 2.81
C SER A 100 -4.92 4.70 1.48
N GLY A 101 -5.67 4.30 0.44
CA GLY A 101 -5.17 4.12 -0.92
C GLY A 101 -4.41 2.83 -1.16
N ILE A 102 -4.54 1.83 -0.28
CA ILE A 102 -3.97 0.49 -0.45
C ILE A 102 -5.10 -0.51 -0.68
N ALA A 103 -4.99 -1.30 -1.74
CA ALA A 103 -5.97 -2.36 -2.04
C ALA A 103 -5.62 -3.65 -1.30
N ASN A 104 -6.66 -4.42 -0.93
CA ASN A 104 -6.54 -5.80 -0.42
C ASN A 104 -5.66 -5.92 0.83
N ILE A 105 -6.08 -5.25 1.90
CA ILE A 105 -5.39 -5.31 3.19
C ILE A 105 -6.00 -6.44 4.01
N THR A 106 -5.15 -7.30 4.56
CA THR A 106 -5.54 -8.39 5.44
C THR A 106 -4.93 -8.17 6.81
N CYS A 107 -5.78 -8.30 7.83
CA CYS A 107 -5.45 -8.06 9.22
C CYS A 107 -5.68 -9.32 10.03
N TYR A 108 -4.84 -9.48 11.04
CA TYR A 108 -4.94 -10.51 12.04
C TYR A 108 -4.67 -9.90 13.41
N SER A 109 -5.54 -10.15 14.39
CA SER A 109 -5.31 -9.75 15.78
C SER A 109 -5.81 -10.80 16.74
N THR A 110 -5.06 -10.99 17.82
CA THR A 110 -5.45 -11.72 19.02
C THR A 110 -5.16 -10.86 20.24
N SER A 111 -5.41 -11.38 21.44
CA SER A 111 -5.05 -10.68 22.67
C SER A 111 -3.53 -10.49 22.83
N ASN A 112 -2.67 -11.21 22.11
CA ASN A 112 -1.22 -11.19 22.35
C ASN A 112 -0.39 -10.88 21.11
N THR A 113 -0.98 -10.97 19.92
CA THR A 113 -0.25 -10.85 18.66
C THR A 113 -1.08 -10.12 17.62
N TYR A 114 -0.45 -9.39 16.71
CA TYR A 114 -1.10 -8.85 15.52
C TYR A 114 -0.22 -9.07 14.29
N ALA A 115 -0.86 -9.11 13.13
CA ALA A 115 -0.20 -9.01 11.85
C ALA A 115 -1.08 -8.22 10.87
N ILE A 116 -0.44 -7.46 9.99
CA ILE A 116 -1.09 -6.72 8.91
C ILE A 116 -0.31 -7.00 7.64
N SER A 117 -1.02 -7.31 6.56
CA SER A 117 -0.42 -7.40 5.24
C SER A 117 -1.22 -6.64 4.21
N ALA A 118 -0.54 -6.17 3.18
CA ALA A 118 -1.16 -5.55 2.03
C ALA A 118 -0.45 -5.97 0.76
N PHE A 119 -1.21 -6.16 -0.33
CA PHE A 119 -0.62 -6.46 -1.63
C PHE A 119 0.18 -5.28 -2.14
N LEU A 120 1.32 -5.59 -2.77
CA LEU A 120 2.15 -4.60 -3.42
C LEU A 120 1.52 -4.19 -4.76
N PRO A 121 1.24 -2.89 -4.99
CA PRO A 121 0.72 -2.40 -6.27
C PRO A 121 1.52 -2.89 -7.49
N SER A 122 2.84 -3.03 -7.38
CA SER A 122 3.66 -3.56 -8.48
C SER A 122 3.34 -5.00 -8.86
N SER A 123 2.96 -5.85 -7.90
CA SER A 123 2.55 -7.22 -8.20
C SER A 123 1.11 -7.29 -8.63
N ALA A 124 0.23 -6.54 -7.97
CA ALA A 124 -1.20 -6.52 -8.28
C ALA A 124 -1.47 -6.03 -9.72
N ALA A 125 -0.68 -5.08 -10.22
CA ALA A 125 -0.77 -4.59 -11.60
C ALA A 125 -0.50 -5.67 -12.67
N THR A 126 0.12 -6.79 -12.29
CA THR A 126 0.38 -7.95 -13.18
C THR A 126 -0.43 -9.18 -12.74
N GLY A 127 -1.44 -9.01 -11.87
CA GLY A 127 -2.23 -10.13 -11.33
C GLY A 127 -1.50 -10.99 -10.30
N GLY A 128 -0.34 -10.55 -9.80
CA GLY A 128 0.45 -11.24 -8.78
C GLY A 128 -0.09 -11.01 -7.36
N THR A 129 0.23 -11.95 -6.46
CA THR A 129 -0.29 -11.99 -5.08
C THR A 129 0.73 -11.56 -4.01
N ILE A 130 1.83 -10.94 -4.42
CA ILE A 130 2.88 -10.56 -3.49
C ILE A 130 2.35 -9.50 -2.51
N SER A 131 2.58 -9.73 -1.22
CA SER A 131 2.20 -8.83 -0.15
C SER A 131 3.41 -8.40 0.68
N TRP A 132 3.28 -7.26 1.35
CA TRP A 132 4.18 -6.87 2.43
C TRP A 132 3.47 -7.09 3.75
N CYS A 133 4.15 -7.70 4.70
CA CYS A 133 3.62 -8.00 6.02
C CYS A 133 4.42 -7.30 7.11
N VAL A 134 3.71 -6.85 8.15
CA VAL A 134 4.26 -6.45 9.44
C VAL A 134 3.53 -7.15 10.59
N ASP A 135 4.25 -7.55 11.63
CA ASP A 135 3.65 -8.18 12.81
C ASP A 135 4.17 -7.62 14.15
N SER A 136 3.60 -8.13 15.24
CA SER A 136 3.96 -7.82 16.63
C SER A 136 5.35 -8.31 17.05
N SER A 137 5.96 -9.25 16.30
CA SER A 137 7.33 -9.72 16.56
C SER A 137 8.39 -8.75 16.01
N GLY A 138 7.97 -7.78 15.20
CA GLY A 138 8.85 -6.82 14.56
C GLY A 138 9.26 -7.24 13.15
N ASP A 139 8.69 -8.30 12.58
CA ASP A 139 9.01 -8.78 11.24
C ASP A 139 8.39 -7.89 10.16
N SER A 140 9.21 -7.50 9.19
CA SER A 140 8.87 -6.63 8.05
C SER A 140 9.36 -7.31 6.79
N MET A 141 8.50 -8.12 6.17
CA MET A 141 8.93 -8.96 5.06
C MET A 141 7.89 -9.09 3.96
N GLN A 142 8.38 -9.50 2.79
CA GLN A 142 7.55 -9.80 1.64
C GLN A 142 7.03 -11.24 1.74
N ARG A 143 5.76 -11.45 1.42
CA ARG A 143 5.12 -12.76 1.34
C ARG A 143 4.55 -13.00 -0.06
N ALA A 144 4.39 -14.27 -0.43
CA ALA A 144 3.82 -14.66 -1.71
C ALA A 144 2.30 -14.42 -1.80
N THR A 145 1.62 -14.34 -0.65
CA THR A 145 0.18 -14.12 -0.50
C THR A 145 -0.09 -13.26 0.74
N ALA A 146 -1.34 -12.83 0.92
CA ALA A 146 -1.78 -12.19 2.17
C ALA A 146 -1.59 -13.11 3.38
N ILE A 147 -1.50 -12.51 4.58
CA ILE A 147 -1.42 -13.25 5.83
C ILE A 147 -2.66 -14.09 6.09
N ASN A 148 -2.43 -15.23 6.74
CA ASN A 148 -3.46 -16.16 7.21
C ASN A 148 -3.16 -16.64 8.65
N SER A 149 -2.20 -16.00 9.31
CA SER A 149 -1.70 -16.29 10.65
C SER A 149 -1.28 -14.98 11.33
N PRO A 150 -1.12 -14.97 12.66
CA PRO A 150 -0.66 -13.79 13.41
C PRO A 150 0.82 -13.43 13.22
N ALA A 151 1.50 -14.06 12.27
CA ALA A 151 2.91 -13.86 11.97
C ALA A 151 3.11 -13.62 10.48
N CYS A 152 4.10 -12.80 10.16
CA CYS A 152 4.67 -12.73 8.82
C CYS A 152 5.46 -14.02 8.53
#